data_AF-A0A7S4L7L8-F1
#
_entry.id   AF-A0A7S4L7L8-F1
#
_cell.length_a   1.000
_cell.length_b   1.000
_cell.length_c   1.000
_cell.angle_alpha   90.00
_cell.angle_beta   90.00
_cell.angle_gamma   90.00
#
_symmetry.space_group_name_H-M   'P 1'
#
loop_
_entity.id
_entity.type
_entity.pdbx_description
1 polymer ?
#
loop_
_entity_poly.entity_id
_entity_poly.type
_entity_poly.pdbx_seq_one_letter_code
_entity_poly.pdbx_strand_id
1 'polypeptide(L)'
;AGGEGELVDFSVIPQKLDDILREKDYNSKARASIITLGSEWKKKMEKKKDKIPVPQNLQIKERNKAYDLLDALCKGGETEITTATLHIITAYTHCYDETLWDCLLQKNLNPIEKVERGTLL
;
A
#
# COMPACT_ATOMS: atom_id res chain seq x y z
N ALA A 1 -17.82 12.06 -26.88
CA ALA A 1 -18.70 11.21 -26.06
C ALA A 1 -17.95 10.93 -24.77
N GLY A 2 -18.29 11.67 -23.71
CA GLY A 2 -17.62 11.59 -22.42
C GLY A 2 -17.97 10.28 -21.74
N GLY A 3 -16.95 9.53 -21.33
CA GLY A 3 -17.14 8.38 -20.45
C GLY A 3 -17.41 8.91 -19.05
N GLU A 4 -18.61 8.64 -18.53
CA GLU A 4 -18.90 8.68 -17.11
C GLU A 4 -18.04 7.61 -16.44
N GLY A 5 -16.80 7.96 -16.11
CA GLY A 5 -15.98 7.16 -15.22
C GLY A 5 -16.60 7.28 -13.83
N GLU A 6 -17.20 6.19 -13.35
CA GLU A 6 -17.61 6.08 -11.96
C GLU A 6 -16.43 6.51 -11.09
N LEU A 7 -16.63 7.57 -10.29
CA LEU A 7 -15.61 8.11 -9.39
C LEU A 7 -15.32 7.05 -8.32
N VAL A 8 -14.40 6.13 -8.61
CA VAL A 8 -14.00 5.09 -7.67
C VAL A 8 -13.21 5.74 -6.54
N ASP A 9 -13.84 5.85 -5.38
CA ASP A 9 -13.17 6.31 -4.17
C ASP A 9 -12.25 5.21 -3.62
N PHE A 10 -10.95 5.38 -3.89
CA PHE A 10 -9.91 4.48 -3.42
C PHE A 10 -9.61 4.62 -1.92
N SER A 11 -10.10 5.67 -1.25
CA SER A 11 -9.92 5.84 0.20
C SER A 11 -10.71 4.82 1.02
N VAL A 12 -11.71 4.16 0.40
CA VAL A 12 -12.56 3.14 1.03
C VAL A 12 -11.91 1.74 1.00
N ILE A 13 -10.81 1.55 0.25
CA ILE A 13 -10.13 0.25 0.13
C ILE A 13 -9.74 -0.33 1.50
N PRO A 14 -9.12 0.42 2.43
CA PRO A 14 -8.76 -0.12 3.75
C PRO A 14 -9.97 -0.62 4.53
N GLN A 15 -11.07 0.14 4.51
CA GLN A 15 -12.31 -0.22 5.20
C GLN A 15 -12.93 -1.49 4.60
N LYS A 16 -13.01 -1.57 3.26
CA LYS A 16 -13.55 -2.75 2.58
C LYS A 16 -12.72 -4.01 2.84
N LEU A 17 -11.39 -3.88 2.86
CA LEU A 17 -10.50 -5.00 3.18
C LEU A 17 -10.69 -5.46 4.63
N ASP A 18 -10.81 -4.53 5.58
CA ASP A 18 -11.09 -4.85 6.98
C ASP A 18 -12.45 -5.57 7.15
N ASP A 19 -13.48 -5.15 6.43
CA ASP A 19 -14.80 -5.77 6.49
C ASP A 19 -14.80 -7.19 5.90
N ILE A 20 -14.15 -7.40 4.75
CA ILE A 20 -14.00 -8.72 4.14
C ILE A 20 -13.19 -9.66 5.04
N LEU A 21 -12.13 -9.15 5.67
CA LEU A 21 -11.36 -9.90 6.67
C LEU A 21 -12.24 -10.27 7.84
N ARG A 22 -13.04 -9.36 8.41
CA ARG A 22 -13.95 -9.67 9.52
C ARG A 22 -14.99 -10.72 9.17
N GLU A 23 -15.55 -10.70 7.97
CA GLU A 23 -16.61 -11.62 7.55
C GLU A 23 -16.06 -13.04 7.27
N LYS A 24 -14.90 -13.12 6.61
CA LYS A 24 -14.32 -14.41 6.19
C LYS A 24 -13.47 -15.07 7.27
N ASP A 25 -13.08 -14.34 8.30
CA ASP A 25 -12.01 -14.75 9.19
C ASP A 25 -12.49 -15.07 10.62
N TYR A 26 -12.92 -16.33 10.81
CA TYR A 26 -13.35 -16.83 12.12
C TYR A 26 -12.19 -17.00 13.12
N ASN A 27 -10.92 -16.98 12.68
CA ASN A 27 -9.80 -17.33 13.56
C ASN A 27 -8.42 -16.81 13.15
N SER A 28 -8.30 -15.97 12.11
CA SER A 28 -7.04 -15.32 11.75
C SER A 28 -7.02 -13.86 12.20
N LYS A 29 -5.87 -13.47 12.76
CA LYS A 29 -5.60 -12.13 13.27
C LYS A 29 -4.77 -11.38 12.23
N ALA A 30 -5.39 -11.06 11.10
CA ALA A 30 -4.82 -10.11 10.16
C ALA A 30 -4.81 -8.71 10.78
N ARG A 31 -3.67 -8.02 10.68
CA ARG A 31 -3.48 -6.64 11.15
C ARG A 31 -2.92 -5.80 10.02
N ALA A 32 -3.39 -4.56 9.90
CA ALA A 32 -2.81 -3.60 8.97
C ALA A 32 -1.31 -3.40 9.25
N SER A 33 -0.49 -3.45 8.21
CA SER A 33 0.95 -3.27 8.32
C SER A 33 1.33 -1.83 8.00
N ILE A 34 2.14 -1.23 8.85
CA ILE A 34 2.71 0.09 8.57
C ILE A 34 3.88 -0.10 7.61
N ILE A 35 3.74 0.41 6.39
CA ILE A 35 4.84 0.46 5.43
C ILE A 35 5.74 1.64 5.80
N THR A 36 6.95 1.34 6.28
CA THR A 36 7.97 2.35 6.54
C THR A 36 8.83 2.56 5.29
N LEU A 37 9.09 3.83 4.96
CA LEU A 37 9.98 4.16 3.85
C LEU A 37 11.43 3.88 4.25
N GLY A 38 12.22 3.36 3.30
CA GLY A 38 13.66 3.21 3.48
C GLY A 38 14.35 4.57 3.67
N SER A 39 15.48 4.56 4.39
CA SER A 39 16.28 5.75 4.70
C SER A 39 17.03 6.32 3.49
N GLU A 40 17.21 5.54 2.42
CA GLU A 40 17.99 5.94 1.25
C GLU A 40 17.09 6.29 0.06
N TRP A 41 17.01 7.57 -0.26
CA TRP A 41 16.25 8.06 -1.41
C TRP A 41 17.20 8.40 -2.56
N LYS A 42 16.82 8.03 -3.78
CA LYS A 42 17.59 8.32 -5.01
C LYS A 42 16.72 9.11 -5.97
N LYS A 43 17.13 10.34 -6.28
CA LYS A 43 16.42 11.20 -7.23
C LYS A 43 16.94 10.95 -8.65
N LYS A 44 16.01 10.79 -9.60
CA LYS A 44 16.30 10.73 -11.04
C LYS A 44 15.78 12.02 -11.69
N MET A 45 16.60 12.70 -12.47
CA MET A 45 16.21 13.85 -13.29
C MET A 45 16.46 13.53 -14.76
N GLU A 46 15.54 13.84 -15.66
CA GLU A 46 15.73 13.54 -17.10
C GLU A 46 17.00 14.20 -17.68
N LYS A 47 17.35 15.40 -17.22
CA LYS A 47 18.56 16.12 -17.67
C LYS A 47 19.87 15.58 -17.10
N LYS A 48 19.84 14.76 -16.04
CA LYS A 48 21.02 14.12 -15.43
C LYS A 48 20.69 12.66 -15.16
N LYS A 49 21.22 11.77 -16.00
CA LYS A 49 20.98 10.32 -15.92
C LYS A 49 21.44 9.69 -14.59
N ASP A 50 22.24 10.40 -13.81
CA ASP A 50 22.73 9.94 -12.52
C ASP A 50 21.66 9.98 -11.43
N LYS A 51 21.58 8.88 -10.68
CA LYS A 51 20.77 8.77 -9.46
C LYS A 51 21.49 9.51 -8.35
N ILE A 52 21.06 10.72 -8.03
CA ILE A 52 21.67 11.51 -6.97
C ILE A 52 21.05 11.07 -5.63
N PRO A 53 21.85 10.58 -4.67
CA PRO A 53 21.35 10.27 -3.34
C PRO A 53 20.85 11.54 -2.65
N VAL A 54 19.68 11.46 -2.04
CA VAL A 54 19.07 12.58 -1.30
C VAL A 54 19.35 12.38 0.19
N PRO A 55 20.08 13.30 0.84
CA PRO A 55 20.38 13.18 2.26
C PRO A 55 19.10 13.31 3.09
N GLN A 56 19.04 12.60 4.21
CA GLN A 56 17.82 12.38 5.00
C GLN A 56 17.13 13.67 5.44
N ASN A 57 17.90 14.69 5.80
CA ASN A 57 17.41 16.02 6.18
C ASN A 57 16.73 16.78 5.03
N LEU A 58 16.98 16.41 3.77
CA LEU A 58 16.40 17.04 2.59
C LEU A 58 15.29 16.21 1.93
N GLN A 59 15.09 14.96 2.34
CA GLN A 59 14.08 14.07 1.75
C GLN A 59 12.67 14.65 1.82
N ILE A 60 12.27 15.16 2.99
CA ILE A 60 10.96 15.80 3.19
C ILE A 60 10.81 17.02 2.28
N LYS A 61 11.86 17.84 2.16
CA LYS A 61 11.85 19.04 1.32
C LYS A 61 11.72 18.69 -0.16
N GLU A 62 12.47 17.69 -0.63
CA GLU A 62 12.40 17.22 -2.02
C GLU A 62 11.05 16.56 -2.34
N ARG A 63 10.46 15.82 -1.39
CA ARG A 63 9.10 15.29 -1.49
C ARG A 63 8.08 16.40 -1.66
N ASN A 64 8.10 17.38 -0.76
CA ASN A 64 7.13 18.48 -0.79
C ASN A 64 7.26 19.27 -2.10
N LYS A 65 8.50 19.55 -2.55
CA LYS A 65 8.73 20.19 -3.84
C LYS A 65 8.14 19.42 -5.03
N ALA A 66 8.17 18.09 -5.00
CA ALA A 66 7.54 17.28 -6.05
C ALA A 66 6.01 17.38 -6.00
N TYR A 67 5.42 17.39 -4.81
CA TYR A 67 3.98 17.60 -4.63
C TYR A 67 3.54 19.02 -5.03
N ASP A 68 4.32 20.05 -4.70
CA ASP A 68 4.05 21.43 -5.11
C ASP A 68 4.07 21.57 -6.64
N LEU A 69 4.98 20.87 -7.32
CA LEU A 69 5.02 20.82 -8.78
C LEU A 69 3.80 20.10 -9.35
N LEU A 70 3.39 18.97 -8.76
CA LEU A 70 2.17 18.28 -9.15
C LEU A 70 0.95 19.18 -8.95
N ASP A 71 0.86 19.85 -7.81
CA ASP A 71 -0.26 20.75 -7.49
C ASP A 71 -0.33 21.95 -8.43
N ALA A 72 0.83 22.55 -8.74
CA ALA A 72 0.93 23.62 -9.73
C ALA A 72 0.55 23.17 -11.14
N LEU A 73 0.91 21.94 -11.53
CA LEU A 73 0.54 21.36 -12.82
C LEU A 73 -0.94 21.00 -12.89
N CYS A 74 -1.51 20.52 -11.79
CA CYS A 74 -2.91 20.13 -11.70
C CYS A 74 -3.83 21.31 -11.35
N LYS A 75 -3.28 22.50 -11.05
CA LYS A 75 -3.99 23.67 -10.51
C LYS A 75 -4.93 23.30 -9.36
N GLY A 76 -4.44 22.53 -8.39
CA GLY A 76 -5.30 22.08 -7.28
C GLY A 76 -6.37 21.04 -7.65
N GLY A 77 -6.26 20.41 -8.84
CA GLY A 77 -7.19 19.39 -9.33
C GLY A 77 -8.13 19.85 -10.45
N GLU A 78 -7.98 21.08 -10.95
CA GLU A 78 -8.77 21.61 -12.08
C GLU A 78 -8.37 21.00 -13.44
N THR A 79 -7.14 20.49 -13.55
CA THR A 79 -6.63 19.86 -14.78
C THR A 79 -6.56 18.35 -14.63
N GLU A 80 -7.31 17.63 -15.46
CA GLU A 80 -7.27 16.16 -15.50
C GLU A 80 -5.94 15.64 -16.03
N ILE A 81 -5.33 14.70 -15.31
CA ILE A 81 -4.11 14.02 -15.77
C ILE A 81 -4.52 12.82 -16.63
N THR A 82 -4.56 12.99 -17.95
CA THR A 82 -5.05 11.96 -18.89
C THR A 82 -4.13 10.75 -19.01
N THR A 83 -2.83 10.91 -18.71
CA THR A 83 -1.82 9.85 -18.81
C THR A 83 -1.05 9.73 -17.50
N ALA A 84 -1.72 9.28 -16.44
CA ALA A 84 -1.08 8.90 -15.19
C ALA A 84 -1.53 7.52 -14.72
N THR A 85 -0.61 6.80 -14.08
CA THR A 85 -0.88 5.52 -13.42
C THR A 85 -0.79 5.71 -11.92
N LEU A 86 -1.92 5.58 -11.22
CA LEU A 86 -1.96 5.59 -9.77
C LEU A 86 -1.72 4.17 -9.25
N HIS A 87 -0.66 3.99 -8.45
CA HIS A 87 -0.38 2.74 -7.77
C HIS A 87 -0.74 2.86 -6.29
N ILE A 88 -1.63 2.01 -5.81
CA ILE A 88 -2.05 1.94 -4.41
C ILE A 88 -1.49 0.65 -3.83
N ILE A 89 -0.73 0.74 -2.74
CA ILE A 89 -0.11 -0.39 -2.08
C ILE A 89 -0.77 -0.55 -0.72
N THR A 90 -1.43 -1.68 -0.51
CA THR A 90 -1.99 -2.09 0.78
C THR A 90 -1.21 -3.28 1.31
N ALA A 91 -0.87 -3.26 2.60
CA ALA A 91 -0.15 -4.35 3.24
C ALA A 91 -0.88 -4.77 4.52
N TYR A 92 -1.04 -6.07 4.70
CA TYR A 92 -1.52 -6.68 5.94
C TYR A 92 -0.54 -7.76 6.39
N THR A 93 -0.45 -7.97 7.70
CA THR A 93 0.37 -9.02 8.31
C THR A 93 -0.54 -9.97 9.05
N HIS A 94 -0.39 -11.26 8.76
CA HIS A 94 -1.06 -12.31 9.50
C HIS A 94 -0.26 -12.63 10.77
N CYS A 95 -0.82 -12.30 11.94
CA CYS A 95 -0.22 -12.66 13.23
C CYS A 95 -0.75 -14.02 13.69
N TYR A 96 0.14 -14.99 13.93
CA TYR A 96 -0.20 -16.28 14.52
C TYR A 96 -0.02 -16.19 16.04
N ASP A 97 -1.06 -16.49 16.82
CA ASP A 97 -0.90 -16.63 18.29
C ASP A 97 -0.32 -17.98 18.70
N GLU A 98 -0.53 -19.00 17.87
CA GLU A 98 -0.17 -20.38 18.17
C GLU A 98 1.17 -20.71 17.53
N THR A 99 2.01 -21.39 18.30
CA THR A 99 3.26 -21.91 17.77
C THR A 99 2.97 -23.04 16.77
N LEU A 100 3.90 -23.28 15.84
CA LEU A 100 3.79 -24.43 14.92
C LEU A 100 3.60 -25.75 15.69
N TRP A 101 4.19 -25.85 16.88
CA TRP A 101 4.05 -26.99 17.77
C TRP A 101 2.61 -27.21 18.26
N ASP A 102 1.91 -26.15 18.67
CA ASP A 102 0.52 -26.24 19.11
C ASP A 102 -0.43 -26.59 17.93
N CYS A 103 -0.19 -26.00 16.75
CA CYS A 103 -0.98 -26.29 15.55
C CYS A 103 -0.87 -27.76 15.10
N LEU A 104 0.35 -28.31 15.09
CA LEU A 104 0.61 -29.66 14.58
C LEU A 104 0.23 -30.75 15.59
N LEU A 105 0.55 -30.57 16.88
CA LEU A 105 0.37 -31.62 17.88
C LEU A 105 -0.99 -31.58 18.58
N GLN A 106 -1.49 -30.39 18.96
CA GLN A 106 -2.76 -30.30 19.71
C GLN A 106 -3.97 -30.25 18.80
N LYS A 107 -3.86 -29.58 17.64
CA LYS A 107 -5.03 -29.30 16.80
C LYS A 107 -5.07 -30.09 15.50
N ASN A 108 -3.96 -30.72 15.09
CA ASN A 108 -3.84 -31.41 13.80
C ASN A 108 -4.40 -30.57 12.64
N LEU A 109 -4.12 -29.26 12.67
CA LEU A 109 -4.56 -28.31 11.65
C LEU A 109 -3.34 -27.89 10.84
N ASN A 110 -3.48 -27.84 9.51
CA ASN A 110 -2.41 -27.38 8.65
C ASN A 110 -2.34 -25.84 8.68
N PRO A 111 -1.27 -25.24 9.23
CA PRO A 111 -1.13 -23.78 9.29
C PRO A 111 -1.00 -23.14 7.90
N ILE A 112 -0.64 -23.91 6.86
CA ILE A 112 -0.54 -23.43 5.47
C ILE A 112 -1.91 -23.03 4.92
N GLU A 113 -2.98 -23.76 5.27
CA GLU A 113 -4.33 -23.42 4.81
C GLU A 113 -4.80 -22.05 5.32
N LYS A 114 -4.28 -21.60 6.48
CA LYS A 114 -4.55 -20.25 7.02
C LYS A 114 -3.80 -19.18 6.22
N VAL A 115 -2.55 -19.43 5.82
CA VAL A 115 -1.76 -18.52 4.95
C VAL A 115 -2.42 -18.37 3.58
N GLU A 116 -2.82 -19.49 2.97
CA GLU A 116 -3.38 -19.52 1.62
C GLU A 116 -4.72 -18.76 1.55
N ARG A 117 -5.55 -18.87 2.58
CA ARG A 117 -6.80 -18.08 2.68
C ARG A 117 -6.56 -16.58 2.75
N GLY A 118 -5.48 -16.13 3.38
CA GLY A 118 -5.09 -14.72 3.35
C GLY A 118 -4.65 -14.28 1.95
N THR A 119 -3.92 -15.14 1.24
CA THR A 119 -3.35 -14.79 -0.08
C THR A 119 -4.42 -14.69 -1.18
N LEU A 120 -5.63 -15.21 -0.94
CA LEU A 120 -6.79 -15.17 -1.85
C LEU A 120 -7.63 -13.87 -1.74
N LEU A 121 -7.21 -12.90 -0.93
CA LEU A 121 -7.77 -11.55 -0.85
C LEU A 121 -7.00 -10.58 -1.75
#